data_AF-A0AAE0J7U0-F1
#
_entry.id   AF-A0AAE0J7U0-F1
#
_cell.length_a   1.000
_cell.length_b   1.000
_cell.length_c   1.000
_cell.angle_alpha   90.00
_cell.angle_beta   90.00
_cell.angle_gamma   90.00
#
_symmetry.space_group_name_H-M   'P 1'
#
loop_
_entity.id
_entity.type
_entity.pdbx_description
1 polymer ?
#
loop_
_entity_poly.entity_id
_entity_poly.type
_entity_poly.pdbx_seq_one_letter_code
_entity_poly.pdbx_strand_id
1 'polypeptide(L)'
;QEWLAENQVSWFLKEGDDILTVEPIKKSFYRLFYPENGTKVSGLQEYIYFTTTYPPPTRIEPTIKKLCCIKWDLVVDVLSLPTRTNSLGKVYYILNYEIDMMCSGSSIDFAV
;
A
#
# COMPACT_ATOMS: atom_id res chain seq x y z
N GLN A 1 8.40 -5.87 -16.41
CA GLN A 1 7.10 -5.18 -16.64
C GLN A 1 6.26 -5.45 -15.41
N GLU A 2 6.11 -4.48 -14.52
CA GLU A 2 5.28 -4.62 -13.32
C GLU A 2 3.84 -4.29 -13.72
N TRP A 3 2.97 -5.30 -13.66
CA TRP A 3 1.56 -5.11 -13.92
C TRP A 3 0.95 -4.45 -12.69
N LEU A 4 0.37 -3.26 -12.88
CA LEU A 4 -0.38 -2.50 -11.88
C LEU A 4 -1.74 -3.19 -11.59
N ALA A 5 -1.68 -4.40 -11.04
CA ALA A 5 -2.83 -5.25 -10.80
C ALA A 5 -3.37 -5.06 -9.38
N GLU A 6 -4.69 -5.15 -9.23
CA GLU A 6 -5.32 -5.18 -7.91
C GLU A 6 -4.98 -6.47 -7.15
N ASN A 7 -5.12 -6.43 -5.82
CA ASN A 7 -4.93 -7.57 -4.91
C ASN A 7 -3.53 -8.20 -4.92
N GLN A 8 -2.50 -7.46 -5.34
CA GLN A 8 -1.11 -7.86 -5.12
C GLN A 8 -0.71 -7.57 -3.68
N VAL A 9 0.15 -8.43 -3.11
CA VAL A 9 0.69 -8.27 -1.77
C VAL A 9 2.20 -8.07 -1.84
N SER A 10 2.66 -6.99 -1.22
CA SER A 10 4.08 -6.64 -1.12
C SER A 10 4.53 -6.85 0.32
N TRP A 11 5.35 -7.88 0.55
CA TRP A 11 5.83 -8.25 1.88
C TRP A 11 7.00 -7.36 2.31
N PHE A 12 6.86 -6.72 3.48
CA PHE A 12 7.92 -5.91 4.10
C PHE A 12 9.01 -6.76 4.72
N LEU A 13 8.62 -7.80 5.46
CA LEU A 13 9.50 -8.74 6.12
C LEU A 13 9.15 -10.17 5.76
N LYS A 14 10.16 -11.04 5.80
CA LYS A 14 10.05 -12.49 5.73
C LYS A 14 10.77 -13.09 6.94
N GLU A 15 10.36 -14.31 7.29
CA GLU A 15 11.06 -15.07 8.32
C GLU A 15 12.53 -15.25 7.93
N GLY A 16 13.43 -14.95 8.87
CA GLY A 16 14.88 -14.98 8.66
C GLY A 16 15.51 -13.64 8.24
N ASP A 17 14.71 -12.61 7.97
CA ASP A 17 15.25 -11.26 7.76
C ASP A 17 15.89 -10.73 9.06
N ASP A 18 17.08 -10.14 8.96
CA ASP A 18 17.70 -9.43 10.08
C ASP A 18 16.99 -8.09 10.25
N ILE A 19 16.37 -7.87 11.40
CA ILE A 19 15.56 -6.68 11.68
C ILE A 19 16.38 -5.62 12.46
N LEU A 20 17.52 -6.01 13.03
CA LEU A 20 18.29 -5.17 13.97
C LEU A 20 19.29 -4.24 13.27
N THR A 21 19.58 -4.49 11.99
CA THR A 21 20.58 -3.77 11.20
C THR A 21 19.98 -2.93 10.07
N VAL A 22 18.66 -2.92 9.92
CA VAL A 22 18.01 -2.50 8.68
C VAL A 22 17.41 -1.10 8.80
N GLU A 23 17.87 -0.22 7.90
CA GLU A 23 17.24 1.07 7.59
C GLU A 23 15.72 0.88 7.39
N PRO A 24 14.88 1.89 7.67
CA PRO A 24 13.43 1.77 7.48
C PRO A 24 13.07 1.13 6.14
N ILE A 25 12.27 0.06 6.17
CA ILE A 25 11.86 -0.61 4.93
C ILE A 25 10.77 0.24 4.30
N LYS A 26 11.13 0.87 3.18
CA LYS A 26 10.22 1.72 2.40
C LYS A 26 9.64 0.92 1.23
N LYS A 27 8.33 1.05 1.04
CA LYS A 27 7.67 0.55 -0.18
C LYS A 27 6.74 1.60 -0.74
N SER A 28 6.85 1.83 -2.04
CA SER A 28 5.99 2.74 -2.78
C SER A 28 4.73 2.01 -3.28
N PHE A 29 3.60 2.68 -3.15
CA PHE A 29 2.29 2.23 -3.56
C PHE A 29 1.59 3.34 -4.35
N TYR A 30 0.47 2.98 -4.97
CA TYR A 30 -0.37 3.94 -5.68
C TYR A 30 -1.84 3.58 -5.52
N ARG A 31 -2.69 4.62 -5.57
CA ARG A 31 -4.15 4.50 -5.64
C ARG A 31 -4.66 5.29 -6.83
N LEU A 32 -5.58 4.67 -7.58
CA LEU A 32 -6.22 5.29 -8.73
C LEU A 32 -7.57 5.91 -8.32
N PHE A 33 -7.83 7.11 -8.80
CA PHE A 33 -9.11 7.78 -8.64
C PHE A 33 -9.69 8.13 -9.99
N TYR A 34 -11.01 8.01 -10.10
CA TYR A 34 -11.73 8.39 -11.30
C TYR A 34 -12.61 9.61 -10.98
N PRO A 35 -12.62 10.65 -11.83
CA PRO A 35 -13.32 11.91 -11.55
C PRO A 35 -14.82 11.72 -11.31
N GLU A 36 -15.44 10.70 -11.90
CA GLU A 36 -16.84 10.35 -11.67
C GLU A 36 -17.16 9.91 -10.23
N ASN A 37 -16.15 9.50 -9.44
CA ASN A 37 -16.32 9.00 -8.08
C ASN A 37 -16.21 10.11 -7.01
N GLY A 38 -16.04 11.36 -7.42
CA GLY A 38 -15.92 12.51 -6.53
C GLY A 38 -14.54 13.17 -6.56
N THR A 39 -14.47 14.40 -6.05
CA THR A 39 -13.30 15.27 -6.15
C THR A 39 -12.53 15.40 -4.84
N LYS A 40 -13.14 15.03 -3.71
CA LYS A 40 -12.50 14.98 -2.38
C LYS A 40 -12.74 13.63 -1.74
N VAL A 41 -11.68 12.99 -1.27
CA VAL A 41 -11.74 11.67 -0.65
C VAL A 41 -11.07 11.70 0.72
N SER A 42 -11.78 11.24 1.74
CA SER A 42 -11.32 11.14 3.13
C SER A 42 -11.48 9.71 3.65
N GLY A 43 -10.81 9.39 4.76
CA GLY A 43 -10.95 8.07 5.38
C GLY A 43 -10.31 6.94 4.56
N LEU A 44 -9.23 7.27 3.84
CA LEU A 44 -8.39 6.26 3.20
C LEU A 44 -7.77 5.35 4.26
N GLN A 45 -7.57 4.08 3.90
CA GLN A 45 -7.01 3.09 4.81
C GLN A 45 -6.11 2.10 4.08
N GLU A 46 -5.05 1.67 4.74
CA GLU A 46 -4.15 0.62 4.28
C GLU A 46 -4.16 -0.53 5.29
N TYR A 47 -4.44 -1.74 4.80
CA TYR A 47 -4.37 -2.93 5.64
C TYR A 47 -2.96 -3.50 5.60
N ILE A 48 -2.39 -3.73 6.78
CA ILE A 48 -1.16 -4.51 6.91
C ILE A 48 -1.56 -5.95 7.15
N TYR A 49 -0.88 -6.87 6.47
CA TYR A 49 -1.20 -8.28 6.47
C TYR A 49 -0.03 -9.11 6.99
N PHE A 50 -0.34 -10.32 7.44
CA PHE A 50 0.64 -11.34 7.76
C PHE A 50 0.17 -12.71 7.24
N THR A 51 1.12 -13.62 7.03
CA THR A 51 0.86 -15.01 6.67
C THR A 51 1.94 -15.90 7.28
N THR A 52 1.57 -17.15 7.54
CA THR A 52 2.52 -18.22 7.91
C THR A 52 2.67 -19.25 6.78
N THR A 53 2.09 -18.99 5.60
CA THR A 53 2.18 -19.85 4.43
C THR A 53 3.53 -19.66 3.74
N TYR A 54 4.17 -20.77 3.35
CA TYR A 54 5.41 -20.78 2.59
C TYR A 54 5.23 -21.51 1.25
N PRO A 55 5.65 -20.92 0.11
CA PRO A 55 6.16 -19.55 -0.01
C PRO A 55 5.06 -18.50 0.26
N PRO A 56 5.43 -17.28 0.72
CA PRO A 56 4.45 -16.23 0.99
C PRO A 56 3.73 -15.85 -0.32
N PRO A 57 2.38 -15.88 -0.37
CA PRO A 57 1.64 -15.62 -1.61
C PRO A 57 1.88 -14.20 -2.11
N THR A 58 1.90 -14.01 -3.43
CA THR A 58 2.03 -12.65 -4.03
C THR A 58 0.69 -11.96 -4.22
N ARG A 59 -0.41 -12.65 -3.90
CA ARG A 59 -1.79 -12.16 -4.03
C ARG A 59 -2.56 -12.40 -2.75
N ILE A 60 -3.62 -11.60 -2.55
CA ILE A 60 -4.54 -11.80 -1.43
C ILE A 60 -5.23 -13.16 -1.58
N GLU A 61 -5.00 -14.04 -0.61
CA GLU A 61 -5.56 -15.38 -0.51
C GLU A 61 -6.14 -15.61 0.89
N PRO A 62 -7.03 -16.61 1.08
CA PRO A 62 -7.65 -16.87 2.39
C PRO A 62 -6.66 -17.17 3.54
N THR A 63 -5.43 -17.57 3.22
CA THR A 63 -4.35 -17.83 4.17
C THR A 63 -3.72 -16.56 4.73
N ILE A 64 -4.00 -15.41 4.12
CA ILE A 64 -3.48 -14.10 4.54
C ILE A 64 -4.44 -13.48 5.54
N LYS A 65 -3.90 -13.05 6.68
CA LYS A 65 -4.67 -12.44 7.78
C LYS A 65 -4.32 -10.96 7.92
N LYS A 66 -5.29 -10.15 8.32
CA LYS A 66 -5.08 -8.74 8.64
C LYS A 66 -4.34 -8.65 9.98
N LEU A 67 -3.22 -7.93 10.00
CA LEU A 67 -2.47 -7.61 11.21
C LEU A 67 -3.04 -6.32 11.83
N CYS A 68 -3.06 -5.25 11.05
CA CYS A 68 -3.58 -3.95 11.48
C CYS A 68 -4.11 -3.14 10.29
N CYS A 69 -4.63 -1.94 10.57
CA CYS A 69 -5.15 -1.00 9.60
C CYS A 69 -4.61 0.39 9.91
N ILE A 70 -3.94 0.99 8.94
CA ILE A 70 -3.49 2.37 9.01
C ILE A 70 -4.59 3.25 8.43
N LYS A 71 -5.12 4.17 9.23
CA LYS A 71 -6.13 5.13 8.79
C LYS A 71 -5.48 6.46 8.48
N TRP A 72 -5.87 7.07 7.38
CA TRP A 72 -5.34 8.35 6.96
C TRP A 72 -6.23 9.46 7.50
N ASP A 73 -5.63 10.42 8.20
CA ASP A 73 -6.30 11.64 8.63
C ASP A 73 -6.34 12.71 7.52
N LEU A 74 -5.67 12.45 6.39
CA LEU A 74 -5.61 13.34 5.23
C LEU A 74 -6.88 13.26 4.37
N VAL A 75 -7.37 14.43 3.96
CA VAL A 75 -8.35 14.56 2.87
C VAL A 75 -7.61 14.82 1.57
N VAL A 76 -7.77 13.92 0.60
CA VAL A 76 -7.15 14.01 -0.72
C VAL A 76 -8.05 14.81 -1.65
N ASP A 77 -7.51 15.90 -2.21
CA ASP A 77 -8.11 16.61 -3.34
C ASP A 77 -7.71 15.90 -4.64
N VAL A 78 -8.63 15.12 -5.19
CA VAL A 78 -8.41 14.26 -6.36
C VAL A 78 -8.01 15.10 -7.57
N LEU A 79 -8.58 16.30 -7.74
CA LEU A 79 -8.32 17.14 -8.91
C LEU A 79 -6.92 17.76 -8.90
N SER A 80 -6.26 17.77 -7.75
CA SER A 80 -4.87 18.23 -7.61
C SER A 80 -3.83 17.17 -8.00
N LEU A 81 -4.25 15.91 -8.13
CA LEU A 81 -3.35 14.80 -8.41
C LEU A 81 -2.91 14.75 -9.89
N PRO A 82 -1.74 14.18 -10.20
CA PRO A 82 -1.34 13.89 -11.57
C PRO A 82 -2.35 13.00 -12.29
N THR A 83 -2.59 13.28 -13.57
CA THR A 83 -3.48 12.48 -14.43
C THR A 83 -2.69 11.53 -15.33
N ARG A 84 -3.33 10.41 -15.68
CA ARG A 84 -2.90 9.49 -16.73
C ARG A 84 -4.11 9.11 -17.58
N THR A 85 -3.83 8.68 -18.81
CA THR A 85 -4.85 8.19 -19.74
C THR A 85 -4.53 6.73 -20.07
N ASN A 86 -5.52 5.86 -19.96
CA ASN A 86 -5.34 4.45 -20.35
C ASN A 86 -5.49 4.27 -21.87
N SER A 87 -5.26 3.05 -22.37
CA SER A 87 -5.39 2.72 -23.80
C SER A 87 -6.81 2.90 -24.37
N LEU A 88 -7.83 3.03 -23.50
CA LEU A 88 -9.22 3.28 -23.88
C LEU A 88 -9.57 4.78 -23.90
N GLY A 89 -8.59 5.67 -23.69
CA GLY A 89 -8.82 7.13 -23.64
C GLY A 89 -9.43 7.63 -22.34
N LYS A 90 -9.59 6.77 -21.33
CA LYS A 90 -10.14 7.17 -20.02
C LYS A 90 -9.06 7.83 -19.17
N VAL A 91 -9.36 9.05 -18.70
CA VAL A 91 -8.51 9.80 -17.77
C VAL A 91 -8.77 9.36 -16.34
N TYR A 92 -7.70 9.18 -15.58
CA TYR A 92 -7.73 8.87 -14.15
C TYR A 92 -6.61 9.62 -13.43
N TYR A 93 -6.78 9.79 -12.13
CA TYR A 93 -5.85 10.48 -11.24
C TYR A 93 -5.08 9.46 -10.42
N ILE A 94 -3.80 9.73 -10.14
CA ILE A 94 -2.92 8.82 -9.40
C ILE A 94 -2.39 9.50 -8.15
N LEU A 95 -2.66 8.89 -7.00
CA LEU A 95 -1.98 9.20 -5.75
C LEU A 95 -0.85 8.19 -5.55
N ASN A 96 0.39 8.64 -5.56
CA ASN A 96 1.54 7.83 -5.15
C ASN A 96 1.86 8.13 -3.69
N TYR A 97 2.18 7.10 -2.92
CA TYR A 97 2.50 7.21 -1.51
C TYR A 97 3.50 6.13 -1.11
N GLU A 98 4.14 6.30 0.04
CA GLU A 98 5.06 5.31 0.59
C GLU A 98 4.54 4.86 1.95
N ILE A 99 4.80 3.61 2.29
CA ILE A 99 4.61 3.11 3.64
C ILE A 99 5.99 2.74 4.16
N ASP A 100 6.36 3.35 5.28
CA ASP A 100 7.62 3.12 5.97
C ASP A 100 7.37 2.21 7.17
N MET A 101 8.08 1.08 7.21
CA MET A 101 8.10 0.18 8.36
C MET A 101 9.38 0.40 9.16
N MET A 102 9.25 0.79 10.42
CA MET A 102 10.36 0.91 11.36
C MET A 102 10.24 -0.15 12.45
N CYS A 103 11.31 -0.89 12.66
CA CYS A 103 11.40 -1.85 13.75
C CYS A 103 12.31 -1.27 14.83
N SER A 104 11.75 -0.97 16.00
CA SER A 104 12.55 -0.76 17.21
C SER A 104 12.62 -2.10 17.96
N GLY A 105 13.71 -2.40 18.67
CA GLY A 105 13.91 -3.71 19.33
C GLY A 105 12.81 -4.17 20.32
N SER A 106 11.78 -3.35 20.56
CA SER A 106 10.59 -3.67 21.36
C SER A 106 9.24 -3.38 20.68
N SER A 107 9.19 -2.74 19.49
CA SER A 107 7.95 -2.39 18.79
C SER A 107 8.11 -2.30 17.26
N ILE A 108 7.02 -2.56 16.54
CA ILE A 108 6.92 -2.29 15.10
C ILE A 108 6.01 -1.08 14.91
N ASP A 109 6.54 -0.01 14.31
CA ASP A 109 5.83 1.24 14.04
C ASP A 109 5.63 1.44 12.53
N PHE A 110 4.43 1.87 12.12
CA PHE A 110 4.06 2.12 10.72
C PHE A 110 3.64 3.58 10.51
N ALA A 111 4.17 4.21 9.46
CA ALA A 111 3.78 5.56 9.03
C ALA A 111 3.48 5.59 7.52
N VAL A 112 2.61 6.53 7.11
CA VAL A 112 2.15 6.73 5.72
C VAL A 112 2.26 8.20 5.35
#